data_AF-A0A172QQH2-F1
#
_entry.id   AF-A0A172QQH2-F1
#
_cell.length_a   1.000
_cell.length_b   1.000
_cell.length_c   1.000
_cell.angle_alpha   90.00
_cell.angle_beta   90.00
_cell.angle_gamma   90.00
#
_symmetry.space_group_name_H-M   'P 1'
#
loop_
_entity.id
_entity.type
_entity.pdbx_description
1 polymer ?
#
loop_
_entity_poly.entity_id
_entity_poly.type
_entity_poly.pdbx_seq_one_letter_code
_entity_poly.pdbx_strand_id
1 'polypeptide(L)'
;MSITTTPTMSLIEEAETANRFDEIRAKFGLIAVIPLIAAALFLPQELPWDQRAMLATLGFVVLFWITETIPIPATALIGITMLVLLGAGSPGEVYGAFGSPTVFLVIGAFILARAMTVHGLDRRFALRVLSLPRVGDSTYLTALAFMIVAIALSMLVSASATAAMLLPIGIGVVRTVGDLIHGDSSSNKRKYQTRFSCMLMLAISYGAGVGSVLTPVTGIANVIGRGTVEQMTGYQIPLMDWLTISAPYVACLGVVMFAAIVLMNRPETRHIPNGSESFRADYLALGPMKRSEKIVTAIFSITVFLWVAPALVTTFNISNFVLVTIADHLNEGSVVVFMASMLFLIPAAKKTPTLEWKEAAKIDWGTVILVGVGLTIGAMMKQTGLAETIGDAVAQLTGVNSVFLLCFVAVVLGMLISETTSNTASVGIIVPIIIPISIAIGVDPLIPAMAAIFGGNAGAMLPVSTPPNAIVYGSGYVPMLRMIRTGVVADILTIPLILLAVIGIGTFMGLYLPA
;
A
#
# COMPACT_ATOMS: atom_id res chain seq x y z
N MET A 1 5.35 33.15 24.50
CA MET A 1 5.67 32.33 25.69
C MET A 1 5.72 30.88 25.22
N SER A 2 6.92 30.28 25.23
CA SER A 2 7.17 28.91 24.75
C SER A 2 6.53 27.91 25.71
N ILE A 3 5.48 27.22 25.29
CA ILE A 3 4.89 26.11 26.04
C ILE A 3 5.55 24.82 25.55
N THR A 4 6.69 24.49 26.15
CA THR A 4 7.27 23.15 26.10
C THR A 4 6.39 22.24 26.94
N THR A 5 5.45 21.52 26.30
CA THR A 5 4.68 20.48 26.98
C THR A 5 5.56 19.26 27.22
N THR A 6 5.98 19.04 28.48
CA THR A 6 6.56 17.77 28.92
C THR A 6 5.55 16.62 28.69
N PRO A 7 5.95 15.52 28.03
CA PRO A 7 5.08 14.36 27.92
C PRO A 7 4.84 13.74 29.31
N THR A 8 3.61 13.29 29.57
CA THR A 8 3.22 12.59 30.80
C THR A 8 3.97 11.26 30.90
N MET A 9 4.38 10.87 32.12
CA MET A 9 5.19 9.68 32.41
C MET A 9 4.69 8.40 31.70
N SER A 10 3.37 8.20 31.58
CA SER A 10 2.77 7.05 30.90
C SER A 10 2.98 6.99 29.38
N LEU A 11 3.11 8.14 28.70
CA LEU A 11 3.39 8.18 27.25
C LEU A 11 4.86 7.95 26.97
N ILE A 12 5.73 8.38 27.89
CA ILE A 12 7.15 8.04 27.88
C ILE A 12 7.29 6.53 28.08
N GLU A 13 6.55 5.97 29.05
CA GLU A 13 6.54 4.53 29.34
C GLU A 13 6.02 3.70 28.16
N GLU A 14 4.91 4.09 27.52
CA GLU A 14 4.40 3.40 26.31
C GLU A 14 5.37 3.50 25.12
N ALA A 15 5.97 4.67 24.89
CA ALA A 15 6.98 4.86 23.84
C ALA A 15 8.28 4.09 24.13
N GLU A 16 8.72 4.03 25.39
CA GLU A 16 9.85 3.22 25.84
C GLU A 16 9.55 1.72 25.71
N THR A 17 8.32 1.30 26.00
CA THR A 17 7.91 -0.11 25.86
C THR A 17 7.86 -0.54 24.39
N ALA A 18 7.35 0.33 23.50
CA ALA A 18 7.37 0.12 22.05
C ALA A 18 8.81 0.04 21.51
N ASN A 19 9.68 1.00 21.88
CA ASN A 19 11.09 0.97 21.51
C ASN A 19 11.80 -0.30 22.02
N ARG A 20 11.50 -0.74 23.25
CA ARG A 20 12.09 -1.95 23.82
C ARG A 20 11.62 -3.21 23.10
N PHE A 21 10.35 -3.27 22.68
CA PHE A 21 9.84 -4.36 21.86
C PHE A 21 10.55 -4.42 20.50
N ASP A 22 10.74 -3.25 19.87
CA ASP A 22 11.47 -3.12 18.60
C ASP A 22 12.94 -3.53 18.71
N GLU A 23 13.61 -3.19 19.82
CA GLU A 23 14.96 -3.68 20.09
C GLU A 23 15.03 -5.19 20.29
N ILE A 24 14.05 -5.78 20.99
CA ILE A 24 14.02 -7.22 21.27
C ILE A 24 13.83 -8.00 19.96
N ARG A 25 12.88 -7.60 19.10
CA ARG A 25 12.68 -8.25 17.79
C ARG A 25 13.94 -8.14 16.93
N ALA A 26 14.57 -6.96 16.90
CA ALA A 26 15.75 -6.74 16.07
C ALA A 26 16.92 -7.62 16.53
N LYS A 27 17.16 -7.73 17.84
CA LYS A 27 18.16 -8.61 18.45
C LYS A 27 17.85 -10.08 18.18
N PHE A 28 16.58 -10.48 18.29
CA PHE A 28 16.16 -11.85 17.96
C PHE A 28 16.50 -12.19 16.50
N GLY A 29 16.21 -11.30 15.55
CA GLY A 29 16.58 -11.49 14.14
C GLY A 29 18.08 -11.70 13.93
N LEU A 30 18.93 -10.89 14.58
CA LEU A 30 20.39 -11.03 14.51
C LEU A 30 20.90 -12.37 15.06
N ILE A 31 20.26 -12.90 16.10
CA ILE A 31 20.67 -14.16 16.72
C ILE A 31 20.13 -15.35 15.93
N ALA A 32 18.87 -15.28 15.48
CA ALA A 32 18.19 -16.38 14.80
C ALA A 32 18.68 -16.60 13.35
N VAL A 33 19.32 -15.62 12.73
CA VAL A 33 19.74 -15.70 11.33
C VAL A 33 20.83 -16.73 11.07
N ILE A 34 21.81 -16.85 11.97
CA ILE A 34 22.92 -17.78 11.83
C ILE A 34 22.42 -19.24 11.85
N PRO A 35 21.67 -19.69 12.87
CA PRO A 35 21.14 -21.04 12.87
C PRO A 35 20.15 -21.28 11.74
N LEU A 36 19.36 -20.27 11.34
CA LEU A 36 18.41 -20.41 10.22
C LEU A 36 19.11 -20.63 8.88
N ILE A 37 20.12 -19.81 8.55
CA ILE A 37 20.89 -19.97 7.30
C ILE A 37 21.63 -21.31 7.32
N ALA A 38 22.26 -21.66 8.44
CA ALA A 38 22.92 -22.96 8.58
C ALA A 38 21.92 -24.11 8.39
N ALA A 39 20.74 -24.01 9.00
CA ALA A 39 19.68 -25.00 8.83
C ALA A 39 19.26 -25.12 7.37
N ALA A 40 18.97 -24.01 6.69
CA ALA A 40 18.51 -24.01 5.30
C ALA A 40 19.57 -24.51 4.30
N LEU A 41 20.86 -24.28 4.57
CA LEU A 41 21.95 -24.74 3.70
C LEU A 41 22.33 -26.21 3.93
N PHE A 42 22.29 -26.69 5.18
CA PHE A 42 22.90 -27.99 5.54
C PHE A 42 21.89 -29.09 5.93
N LEU A 43 20.67 -28.76 6.35
CA LEU A 43 19.68 -29.78 6.77
C LEU A 43 18.93 -30.44 5.59
N PRO A 44 18.46 -29.71 4.55
CA PRO A 44 17.77 -30.33 3.42
C PRO A 44 18.77 -31.02 2.48
N GLN A 45 19.34 -32.16 2.89
CA GLN A 45 20.36 -32.86 2.12
C GLN A 45 19.86 -33.42 0.78
N GLU A 46 18.54 -33.52 0.60
CA GLU A 46 17.91 -34.00 -0.63
C GLU A 46 17.73 -32.89 -1.68
N LEU A 47 17.77 -31.60 -1.28
CA LEU A 47 17.60 -30.50 -2.23
C LEU A 47 18.88 -30.20 -3.00
N PRO A 48 18.82 -29.83 -4.29
CA PRO A 48 19.96 -29.27 -5.02
C PRO A 48 20.53 -28.02 -4.35
N TRP A 49 21.80 -27.72 -4.58
CA TRP A 49 22.49 -26.57 -3.97
C TRP A 49 21.75 -25.25 -4.24
N ASP A 50 21.33 -25.03 -5.48
CA ASP A 50 20.64 -23.80 -5.89
C ASP A 50 19.32 -23.60 -5.12
N GLN A 51 18.58 -24.67 -4.85
CA GLN A 51 17.36 -24.64 -4.03
C GLN A 51 17.67 -24.34 -2.57
N ARG A 52 18.74 -24.90 -2.01
CA ARG A 52 19.16 -24.61 -0.63
C ARG A 52 19.61 -23.16 -0.47
N ALA A 53 20.38 -22.65 -1.43
CA ALA A 53 20.82 -21.27 -1.45
C ALA A 53 19.63 -20.30 -1.56
N MET A 54 18.67 -20.60 -2.44
CA MET A 54 17.42 -19.85 -2.54
C MET A 54 16.59 -19.92 -1.25
N LEU A 55 16.47 -21.09 -0.63
CA LEU A 55 15.76 -21.29 0.63
C LEU A 55 16.42 -20.51 1.78
N ALA A 56 17.75 -20.53 1.86
CA ALA A 56 18.51 -19.78 2.85
C ALA A 56 18.33 -18.26 2.68
N THR A 57 18.37 -17.77 1.43
CA THR A 57 18.07 -16.37 1.11
C THR A 57 16.64 -16.00 1.49
N LEU A 58 15.65 -16.83 1.12
CA LEU A 58 14.26 -16.57 1.43
C LEU A 58 14.04 -16.55 2.95
N GLY A 59 14.59 -17.52 3.67
CA GLY A 59 14.56 -17.58 5.13
C GLY A 59 15.20 -16.35 5.78
N PHE A 60 16.34 -15.90 5.27
CA PHE A 60 16.98 -14.65 5.70
C PHE A 60 16.06 -13.44 5.51
N VAL A 61 15.52 -13.25 4.30
CA VAL A 61 14.67 -12.10 3.96
C VAL A 61 13.40 -12.11 4.81
N VAL A 62 12.72 -13.26 4.91
CA VAL A 62 11.50 -13.44 5.70
C VAL A 62 11.76 -13.14 7.17
N LEU A 63 12.82 -13.71 7.76
CA LEU A 63 13.17 -13.49 9.16
C LEU A 63 13.40 -11.99 9.42
N PHE A 64 14.22 -11.34 8.60
CA PHE A 64 14.58 -9.94 8.79
C PHE A 64 13.44 -8.96 8.51
N TRP A 65 12.51 -9.31 7.61
CA TRP A 65 11.29 -8.53 7.40
C TRP A 65 10.31 -8.70 8.56
N ILE A 66 10.23 -9.87 9.19
CA ILE A 66 9.40 -10.08 10.38
C ILE A 66 10.00 -9.38 11.61
N THR A 67 11.32 -9.48 11.79
CA THR A 67 12.00 -8.89 12.95
C THR A 67 12.35 -7.43 12.78
N GLU A 68 12.22 -6.89 11.57
CA GLU A 68 12.61 -5.52 11.18
C GLU A 68 14.00 -5.12 11.71
N THR A 69 14.96 -6.05 11.68
CA THR A 69 16.29 -5.87 12.24
C THR A 69 17.06 -4.70 11.60
N ILE A 70 16.85 -4.51 10.30
CA ILE A 70 17.33 -3.38 9.48
C ILE A 70 16.20 -2.97 8.51
N PRO A 71 16.29 -1.79 7.86
CA PRO A 71 15.26 -1.36 6.92
C PRO A 71 14.95 -2.40 5.84
N ILE A 72 13.67 -2.62 5.56
CA ILE A 72 13.15 -3.62 4.62
C ILE A 72 13.89 -3.61 3.25
N PRO A 73 14.18 -2.44 2.62
CA PRO A 73 14.93 -2.41 1.36
C PRO A 73 16.39 -2.87 1.50
N ALA A 74 17.03 -2.63 2.65
CA ALA A 74 18.41 -3.06 2.91
C ALA A 74 18.48 -4.59 3.05
N THR A 75 17.53 -5.18 3.81
CA THR A 75 17.36 -6.64 3.88
C THR A 75 17.18 -7.24 2.49
N ALA A 76 16.34 -6.61 1.67
CA ALA A 76 16.04 -7.06 0.31
C ALA A 76 17.30 -7.07 -0.58
N LEU A 77 18.13 -6.01 -0.52
CA LEU A 77 19.41 -5.94 -1.24
C LEU A 77 20.43 -6.99 -0.77
N ILE A 78 20.54 -7.20 0.55
CA ILE A 78 21.41 -8.24 1.10
C ILE A 78 20.93 -9.61 0.61
N GLY A 79 19.63 -9.89 0.69
CA GLY A 79 19.04 -11.15 0.24
C GLY A 79 19.37 -11.47 -1.22
N ILE A 80 19.11 -10.56 -2.16
CA ILE A 80 19.44 -10.84 -3.56
C ILE A 80 20.95 -10.97 -3.79
N THR A 81 21.78 -10.22 -3.05
CA THR A 81 23.24 -10.35 -3.14
C THR A 81 23.71 -11.72 -2.61
N MET A 82 23.04 -12.26 -1.58
CA MET A 82 23.31 -13.62 -1.11
C MET A 82 23.08 -14.66 -2.20
N LEU A 83 22.11 -14.50 -3.11
CA LEU A 83 21.92 -15.44 -4.23
C LEU A 83 23.15 -15.52 -5.13
N VAL A 84 23.79 -14.37 -5.38
CA VAL A 84 25.06 -14.32 -6.15
C VAL A 84 26.19 -14.95 -5.35
N LEU A 85 26.33 -14.57 -4.07
CA LEU A 85 27.44 -15.04 -3.21
C LEU A 85 27.37 -16.54 -2.90
N LEU A 86 26.16 -17.09 -2.79
CA LEU A 86 25.92 -18.52 -2.58
C LEU A 86 25.97 -19.31 -3.90
N GLY A 87 26.11 -18.64 -5.05
CA GLY A 87 26.22 -19.29 -6.36
C GLY A 87 24.89 -19.79 -6.93
N ALA A 88 23.74 -19.30 -6.44
CA ALA A 88 22.42 -19.68 -6.95
C ALA A 88 22.07 -19.02 -8.30
N GLY A 89 22.78 -17.95 -8.69
CA GLY A 89 22.59 -17.27 -9.97
C GLY A 89 23.71 -16.26 -10.24
N SER A 90 23.94 -15.96 -11.52
CA SER A 90 24.89 -14.93 -11.95
C SER A 90 24.36 -13.52 -11.64
N PRO A 91 25.24 -12.49 -11.57
CA PRO A 91 24.80 -11.11 -11.37
C PRO A 91 23.78 -10.63 -12.42
N GLY A 92 23.91 -11.08 -13.67
CA GLY A 92 22.97 -10.72 -14.74
C GLY A 92 21.57 -11.31 -14.53
N GLU A 93 21.48 -12.54 -14.05
CA GLU A 93 20.22 -13.22 -13.73
C GLU A 93 19.56 -12.59 -12.50
N VAL A 94 20.34 -12.36 -11.44
CA VAL A 94 19.82 -11.84 -10.17
C VAL A 94 19.41 -10.37 -10.29
N TYR A 95 20.22 -9.52 -10.91
CA TYR A 95 19.93 -8.08 -11.00
C TYR A 95 19.11 -7.69 -12.24
N GLY A 96 18.96 -8.57 -13.22
CA GLY A 96 18.27 -8.28 -14.49
C GLY A 96 16.82 -7.84 -14.31
N ALA A 97 16.14 -8.32 -13.28
CA ALA A 97 14.74 -7.98 -13.00
C ALA A 97 14.50 -6.48 -12.70
N PHE A 98 15.55 -5.73 -12.31
CA PHE A 98 15.46 -4.28 -12.11
C PHE A 98 15.19 -3.50 -13.41
N GLY A 99 15.46 -4.11 -14.57
CA GLY A 99 15.11 -3.55 -15.88
C GLY A 99 13.64 -3.70 -16.27
N SER A 100 12.81 -4.31 -15.42
CA SER A 100 11.39 -4.55 -15.72
C SER A 100 10.61 -3.24 -15.93
N PRO A 101 9.65 -3.22 -16.87
CA PRO A 101 8.71 -2.10 -17.01
C PRO A 101 7.95 -1.75 -15.72
N THR A 102 7.69 -2.74 -14.86
CA THR A 102 7.03 -2.56 -13.57
C THR A 102 7.86 -1.69 -12.62
N VAL A 103 9.19 -1.77 -12.66
CA VAL A 103 10.08 -0.89 -11.85
C VAL A 103 9.98 0.56 -12.35
N PHE A 104 10.04 0.76 -13.66
CA PHE A 104 9.92 2.09 -14.28
C PHE A 104 8.54 2.72 -14.08
N LEU A 105 7.49 1.90 -14.08
CA LEU A 105 6.13 2.32 -13.76
C LEU A 105 6.07 2.99 -12.38
N VAL A 106 6.68 2.37 -11.37
CA VAL A 106 6.71 2.92 -9.99
C VAL A 106 7.48 4.22 -9.94
N ILE A 107 8.66 4.27 -10.57
CA ILE A 107 9.50 5.48 -10.59
C ILE A 107 8.71 6.65 -11.18
N GLY A 108 8.11 6.47 -12.37
CA GLY A 108 7.35 7.54 -13.01
C GLY A 108 6.11 7.93 -12.20
N ALA A 109 5.36 6.96 -11.67
CA ALA A 109 4.18 7.22 -10.85
C ALA A 109 4.53 8.02 -9.58
N PHE A 110 5.63 7.69 -8.91
CA PHE A 110 6.07 8.41 -7.72
C PHE A 110 6.59 9.82 -8.03
N ILE A 111 7.22 10.04 -9.18
CA ILE A 111 7.59 11.39 -9.62
C ILE A 111 6.33 12.22 -9.89
N LEU A 112 5.31 11.66 -10.54
CA LEU A 112 4.02 12.34 -10.74
C LEU A 112 3.34 12.65 -9.40
N ALA A 113 3.29 11.68 -8.48
CA ALA A 113 2.75 11.86 -7.14
C ALA A 113 3.49 12.97 -6.36
N ARG A 114 4.82 12.98 -6.43
CA ARG A 114 5.64 14.03 -5.80
C ARG A 114 5.31 15.41 -6.36
N ALA A 115 5.12 15.52 -7.67
CA ALA A 115 4.73 16.78 -8.30
C ALA A 115 3.37 17.29 -7.80
N MET A 116 2.39 16.39 -7.62
CA MET A 116 1.08 16.77 -7.05
C MET A 116 1.22 17.37 -5.65
N THR A 117 2.02 16.75 -4.78
CA THR A 117 2.26 17.23 -3.41
C THR A 117 3.09 18.51 -3.36
N VAL A 118 4.13 18.65 -4.19
CA VAL A 118 4.96 19.87 -4.25
C VAL A 118 4.13 21.10 -4.61
N HIS A 119 3.15 20.95 -5.49
CA HIS A 119 2.30 22.05 -5.94
C HIS A 119 1.01 22.22 -5.12
N GLY A 120 0.75 21.34 -4.15
CA GLY A 120 -0.43 21.40 -3.27
C GLY A 120 -1.75 21.06 -3.96
N LEU A 121 -1.69 20.30 -5.07
CA LEU A 121 -2.88 19.89 -5.81
C LEU A 121 -3.77 18.96 -4.97
N ASP A 122 -3.13 18.09 -4.21
CA ASP A 122 -3.72 17.19 -3.21
C ASP A 122 -4.49 17.97 -2.13
N ARG A 123 -3.88 19.02 -1.55
CA ARG A 123 -4.54 19.90 -0.57
C ARG A 123 -5.72 20.66 -1.17
N ARG A 124 -5.57 21.16 -2.40
CA ARG A 124 -6.65 21.86 -3.12
C ARG A 124 -7.85 20.94 -3.34
N PHE A 125 -7.59 19.70 -3.76
CA PHE A 125 -8.64 18.70 -3.95
C PHE A 125 -9.34 18.37 -2.64
N ALA A 126 -8.58 18.10 -1.57
CA ALA A 126 -9.13 17.81 -0.24
C ALA A 126 -10.05 18.93 0.27
N LEU A 127 -9.57 20.18 0.26
CA LEU A 127 -10.35 21.34 0.72
C LEU A 127 -11.58 21.61 -0.17
N ARG A 128 -11.51 21.31 -1.48
CA ARG A 128 -12.67 21.44 -2.36
C ARG A 128 -13.80 20.48 -1.96
N VAL A 129 -13.47 19.24 -1.61
CA VAL A 129 -14.47 18.26 -1.17
C VAL A 129 -14.99 18.60 0.23
N LEU A 130 -14.10 18.99 1.16
CA LEU A 130 -14.48 19.35 2.53
C LEU A 130 -15.30 20.65 2.64
N SER A 131 -15.15 21.57 1.68
CA SER A 131 -15.92 22.82 1.61
C SER A 131 -17.30 22.68 0.94
N LEU A 132 -17.70 21.46 0.55
CA LEU A 132 -19.04 21.22 0.05
C LEU A 132 -20.10 21.53 1.13
N PRO A 133 -21.27 22.09 0.74
CA PRO A 133 -22.32 22.44 1.71
C PRO A 133 -22.72 21.24 2.57
N ARG A 134 -22.96 21.47 3.87
CA ARG A 134 -23.37 20.47 4.88
C ARG A 134 -22.32 19.46 5.29
N VAL A 135 -21.23 19.29 4.53
CA VAL A 135 -20.17 18.31 4.87
C VAL A 135 -19.50 18.69 6.18
N GLY A 136 -19.01 19.93 6.27
CA GLY A 136 -18.31 20.43 7.45
C GLY A 136 -19.22 20.61 8.67
N ASP A 137 -20.54 20.67 8.49
CA ASP A 137 -21.48 20.96 9.57
C ASP A 137 -21.94 19.70 10.33
N SER A 138 -21.63 18.51 9.80
CA SER A 138 -21.96 17.25 10.45
C SER A 138 -20.71 16.46 10.78
N THR A 139 -20.69 15.91 11.99
CA THR A 139 -19.60 15.07 12.49
C THR A 139 -19.41 13.81 11.65
N TYR A 140 -20.52 13.17 11.24
CA TYR A 140 -20.48 11.96 10.40
C TYR A 140 -20.08 12.29 8.96
N LEU A 141 -20.65 13.34 8.37
CA LEU A 141 -20.34 13.72 6.98
C LEU A 141 -18.90 14.22 6.86
N THR A 142 -18.39 14.95 7.86
CA THR A 142 -16.98 15.33 7.91
C THR A 142 -16.10 14.08 7.91
N ALA A 143 -16.32 13.12 8.82
CA ALA A 143 -15.52 11.90 8.84
C ALA A 143 -15.60 11.09 7.54
N LEU A 144 -16.80 10.96 6.97
CA LEU A 144 -17.00 10.31 5.67
C LEU A 144 -16.25 11.04 4.55
N ALA A 145 -16.31 12.36 4.52
CA ALA A 145 -15.62 13.16 3.51
C ALA A 145 -14.09 13.03 3.63
N PHE A 146 -13.54 13.02 4.85
CA PHE A 146 -12.12 12.74 5.06
C PHE A 146 -11.74 11.34 4.57
N MET A 147 -12.59 10.33 4.81
CA MET A 147 -12.35 8.98 4.31
C MET A 147 -12.38 8.91 2.78
N ILE A 148 -13.40 9.52 2.15
CA ILE A 148 -13.53 9.56 0.69
C ILE A 148 -12.34 10.31 0.06
N VAL A 149 -11.94 11.44 0.64
CA VAL A 149 -10.76 12.19 0.20
C VAL A 149 -9.50 11.35 0.38
N ALA A 150 -9.34 10.64 1.50
CA ALA A 150 -8.20 9.77 1.73
C ALA A 150 -8.16 8.61 0.72
N ILE A 151 -9.30 7.98 0.41
CA ILE A 151 -9.41 6.95 -0.64
C ILE A 151 -9.00 7.54 -2.00
N ALA A 152 -9.55 8.70 -2.35
CA ALA A 152 -9.33 9.33 -3.64
C ALA A 152 -7.92 9.90 -3.84
N LEU A 153 -7.27 10.34 -2.77
CA LEU A 153 -5.89 10.77 -2.84
C LEU A 153 -4.93 9.58 -2.78
N SER A 154 -5.24 8.56 -1.99
CA SER A 154 -4.36 7.41 -1.84
C SER A 154 -4.39 6.44 -3.03
N MET A 155 -5.36 6.57 -3.93
CA MET A 155 -5.29 5.89 -5.25
C MET A 155 -4.29 6.56 -6.20
N LEU A 156 -3.77 7.75 -5.86
CA LEU A 156 -2.82 8.54 -6.67
C LEU A 156 -1.46 8.75 -5.99
N VAL A 157 -1.48 8.88 -4.66
CA VAL A 157 -0.36 9.20 -3.79
C VAL A 157 -0.21 8.05 -2.78
N SER A 158 0.97 7.86 -2.20
CA SER A 158 1.14 6.82 -1.18
C SER A 158 0.20 7.04 0.03
N ALA A 159 -0.25 5.94 0.64
CA ALA A 159 -1.15 5.99 1.80
C ALA A 159 -0.56 6.83 2.95
N SER A 160 0.74 6.65 3.22
CA SER A 160 1.47 7.39 4.25
C SER A 160 1.48 8.90 4.00
N ALA A 161 1.74 9.33 2.76
CA ALA A 161 1.74 10.74 2.40
C ALA A 161 0.33 11.33 2.46
N THR A 162 -0.68 10.57 2.01
CA THR A 162 -2.10 10.96 2.12
C THR A 162 -2.51 11.19 3.57
N ALA A 163 -2.19 10.25 4.47
CA ALA A 163 -2.47 10.37 5.89
C ALA A 163 -1.73 11.56 6.53
N ALA A 164 -0.43 11.71 6.25
CA ALA A 164 0.37 12.82 6.76
C ALA A 164 -0.14 14.20 6.30
N MET A 165 -0.66 14.28 5.07
CA MET A 165 -1.23 15.52 4.53
C MET A 165 -2.59 15.86 5.12
N LEU A 166 -3.48 14.87 5.28
CA LEU A 166 -4.82 15.07 5.83
C LEU A 166 -4.80 15.27 7.36
N LEU A 167 -3.78 14.72 8.04
CA LEU A 167 -3.68 14.80 9.50
C LEU A 167 -3.75 16.25 10.02
N PRO A 168 -2.92 17.22 9.57
CA PRO A 168 -3.03 18.61 10.04
C PRO A 168 -4.42 19.22 9.83
N ILE A 169 -5.07 18.93 8.71
CA ILE A 169 -6.43 19.41 8.40
C ILE A 169 -7.42 18.79 9.40
N GLY A 170 -7.34 17.48 9.62
CA GLY A 170 -8.18 16.76 10.58
C GLY A 170 -7.97 17.23 12.03
N ILE A 171 -6.74 17.55 12.42
CA ILE A 171 -6.43 18.08 13.75
C ILE A 171 -7.12 19.43 13.98
N GLY A 172 -7.19 20.29 12.96
CA GLY A 172 -7.94 21.55 13.03
C GLY A 172 -9.40 21.30 13.43
N VAL A 173 -10.05 20.34 12.80
CA VAL A 173 -11.44 19.94 13.08
C VAL A 173 -11.58 19.34 14.48
N VAL A 174 -10.67 18.43 14.86
CA VAL A 174 -10.69 17.79 16.19
C VAL A 174 -10.62 18.82 17.31
N ARG A 175 -9.79 19.85 17.15
CA ARG A 175 -9.68 20.93 18.14
C ARG A 175 -10.98 21.72 18.25
N THR A 176 -11.54 22.16 17.12
CA THR A 176 -12.84 22.86 17.09
C THR A 176 -13.94 22.06 17.80
N VAL A 177 -14.04 20.75 17.53
CA VAL A 177 -15.05 19.90 18.17
C VAL A 177 -14.74 19.62 19.64
N GLY A 178 -13.46 19.43 20.01
CA GLY A 178 -13.07 19.25 21.41
C GLY A 178 -13.38 20.46 22.28
N ASP A 179 -13.19 21.67 21.75
CA ASP A 179 -13.55 22.92 22.44
C ASP A 179 -15.06 23.07 22.64
N LEU A 180 -15.86 22.66 21.65
CA LEU A 180 -17.32 22.65 21.74
C LEU A 180 -17.87 21.66 22.78
N ILE A 181 -17.24 20.50 22.92
CA ILE A 181 -17.74 19.43 23.81
C ILE A 181 -17.39 19.70 25.29
N HIS A 182 -16.19 20.23 25.56
CA HIS A 182 -15.67 20.31 26.93
C HIS A 182 -15.50 21.74 27.47
N GLY A 183 -15.70 22.77 26.64
CA GLY A 183 -15.49 24.17 27.03
C GLY A 183 -14.03 24.49 27.41
N ASP A 184 -13.77 25.70 27.90
CA ASP A 184 -12.43 26.16 28.30
C ASP A 184 -11.94 25.59 29.66
N SER A 185 -12.80 24.92 30.42
CA SER A 185 -12.54 24.59 31.83
C SER A 185 -11.70 23.32 32.09
N SER A 186 -11.30 22.56 31.07
CA SER A 186 -10.46 21.38 31.25
C SER A 186 -9.12 21.48 30.51
N SER A 187 -8.04 21.77 31.24
CA SER A 187 -6.66 21.79 30.76
C SER A 187 -6.07 20.39 30.47
N ASN A 188 -6.91 19.36 30.42
CA ASN A 188 -6.47 17.97 30.36
C ASN A 188 -6.34 17.51 28.89
N LYS A 189 -5.22 16.87 28.50
CA LYS A 189 -5.00 16.33 27.14
C LYS A 189 -6.11 15.39 26.66
N ARG A 190 -6.84 14.75 27.60
CA ARG A 190 -8.06 13.95 27.33
C ARG A 190 -9.18 14.74 26.65
N LYS A 191 -9.18 16.07 26.74
CA LYS A 191 -10.14 16.98 26.09
C LYS A 191 -10.27 16.70 24.58
N TYR A 192 -9.18 16.30 23.92
CA TYR A 192 -9.19 16.08 22.48
C TYR A 192 -9.20 14.59 22.08
N GLN A 193 -9.27 13.67 23.05
CA GLN A 193 -9.40 12.22 22.84
C GLN A 193 -10.88 11.79 22.84
N THR A 194 -11.67 12.45 22.01
CA THR A 194 -13.12 12.18 21.88
C THR A 194 -13.36 10.95 20.99
N ARG A 195 -14.59 10.43 20.98
CA ARG A 195 -15.01 9.41 20.01
C ARG A 195 -15.00 9.99 18.60
N PHE A 196 -15.37 11.26 18.45
CA PHE A 196 -15.22 11.93 17.17
C PHE A 196 -13.77 12.01 16.69
N SER A 197 -12.82 12.40 17.56
CA SER A 197 -11.42 12.49 17.15
C SER A 197 -10.89 11.14 16.68
N CYS A 198 -11.20 10.07 17.41
CA CYS A 198 -10.88 8.70 17.03
C CYS A 198 -11.52 8.32 15.69
N MET A 199 -12.81 8.62 15.50
CA MET A 199 -13.52 8.38 14.24
C MET A 199 -12.89 9.10 13.05
N LEU A 200 -12.56 10.39 13.19
CA LEU A 200 -11.99 11.19 12.11
C LEU A 200 -10.58 10.72 11.75
N MET A 201 -9.76 10.42 12.76
CA MET A 201 -8.39 9.96 12.58
C MET A 201 -8.35 8.56 11.95
N LEU A 202 -9.19 7.63 12.41
CA LEU A 202 -9.31 6.30 11.78
C LEU A 202 -9.90 6.38 10.37
N ALA A 203 -10.82 7.31 10.11
CA ALA A 203 -11.34 7.54 8.75
C ALA A 203 -10.24 7.98 7.77
N ILE A 204 -9.32 8.84 8.20
CA ILE A 204 -8.13 9.21 7.41
C ILE A 204 -7.24 7.99 7.16
N SER A 205 -6.92 7.24 8.22
CA SER A 205 -6.01 6.10 8.13
C SER A 205 -6.55 4.97 7.26
N TYR A 206 -7.77 4.50 7.56
CA TYR A 206 -8.40 3.41 6.84
C TYR A 206 -8.77 3.84 5.43
N GLY A 207 -9.19 5.09 5.23
CA GLY A 207 -9.42 5.62 3.89
C GLY A 207 -8.14 5.61 3.04
N ALA A 208 -6.99 5.99 3.60
CA ALA A 208 -5.71 5.92 2.90
C ALA A 208 -5.32 4.47 2.59
N GLY A 209 -5.43 3.55 3.55
CA GLY A 209 -5.17 2.12 3.32
C GLY A 209 -6.04 1.54 2.20
N VAL A 210 -7.37 1.75 2.29
CA VAL A 210 -8.35 1.28 1.32
C VAL A 210 -8.09 1.85 -0.08
N GLY A 211 -7.82 3.16 -0.18
CA GLY A 211 -7.53 3.81 -1.46
C GLY A 211 -6.28 3.28 -2.15
N SER A 212 -5.27 2.90 -1.37
CA SER A 212 -4.02 2.35 -1.93
C SER A 212 -4.19 1.03 -2.67
N VAL A 213 -5.23 0.23 -2.34
CA VAL A 213 -5.55 -1.05 -3.00
C VAL A 213 -6.17 -0.86 -4.39
N LEU A 214 -6.79 0.31 -4.64
CA LEU A 214 -7.52 0.55 -5.89
C LEU A 214 -6.62 0.43 -7.11
N THR A 215 -5.41 0.96 -7.07
CA THR A 215 -4.48 0.90 -8.21
C THR A 215 -3.28 0.01 -7.89
N PRO A 216 -2.70 -0.65 -8.91
CA PRO A 216 -1.52 -1.48 -8.71
C PRO A 216 -0.27 -0.67 -8.36
N VAL A 217 -0.27 0.65 -8.60
CA VAL A 217 0.92 1.53 -8.51
C VAL A 217 1.05 2.27 -7.19
N THR A 218 -0.04 2.48 -6.44
CA THR A 218 -0.01 3.31 -5.24
C THR A 218 0.32 2.57 -3.96
N GLY A 219 -0.10 1.31 -3.84
CA GLY A 219 0.27 0.44 -2.74
C GLY A 219 1.58 -0.25 -3.04
N ILE A 220 2.60 -0.06 -2.20
CA ILE A 220 3.91 -0.72 -2.32
C ILE A 220 3.73 -2.25 -2.46
N ALA A 221 2.90 -2.80 -1.58
CA ALA A 221 2.56 -4.21 -1.56
C ALA A 221 1.86 -4.66 -2.86
N ASN A 222 1.00 -3.84 -3.46
CA ASN A 222 0.34 -4.17 -4.74
C ASN A 222 1.36 -4.29 -5.87
N VAL A 223 2.32 -3.36 -5.93
CA VAL A 223 3.35 -3.39 -6.96
C VAL A 223 4.19 -4.65 -6.84
N ILE A 224 4.65 -4.96 -5.62
CA ILE A 224 5.43 -6.16 -5.35
C ILE A 224 4.64 -7.40 -5.76
N GLY A 225 3.39 -7.51 -5.30
CA GLY A 225 2.50 -8.60 -5.64
C GLY A 225 2.29 -8.77 -7.15
N ARG A 226 1.93 -7.69 -7.85
CA ARG A 226 1.72 -7.70 -9.31
C ARG A 226 3.00 -8.11 -10.04
N GLY A 227 4.14 -7.56 -9.63
CA GLY A 227 5.43 -7.90 -10.20
C GLY A 227 5.79 -9.38 -9.98
N THR A 228 5.60 -9.89 -8.76
CA THR A 228 5.86 -11.30 -8.47
C THR A 228 4.97 -12.22 -9.31
N VAL A 229 3.69 -11.88 -9.50
CA VAL A 229 2.80 -12.60 -10.43
C VAL A 229 3.37 -12.60 -11.84
N GLU A 230 3.75 -11.43 -12.36
CA GLU A 230 4.35 -11.28 -13.69
C GLU A 230 5.58 -12.18 -13.88
N GLN A 231 6.50 -12.20 -12.91
CA GLN A 231 7.74 -12.98 -13.04
C GLN A 231 7.51 -14.49 -12.98
N MET A 232 6.60 -14.93 -12.11
CA MET A 232 6.40 -16.37 -11.89
C MET A 232 5.49 -16.98 -12.96
N THR A 233 4.47 -16.23 -13.41
CA THR A 233 3.45 -16.70 -14.35
C THR A 233 3.65 -16.23 -15.78
N GLY A 234 4.44 -15.16 -16.01
CA GLY A 234 4.56 -14.49 -17.30
C GLY A 234 3.39 -13.55 -17.63
N TYR A 235 2.35 -13.50 -16.79
CA TYR A 235 1.17 -12.67 -17.01
C TYR A 235 1.32 -11.30 -16.33
N GLN A 236 1.38 -10.24 -17.13
CA GLN A 236 1.26 -8.88 -16.63
C GLN A 236 -0.21 -8.55 -16.39
N ILE A 237 -0.62 -8.36 -15.13
CA ILE A 237 -1.97 -7.90 -14.81
C ILE A 237 -2.13 -6.45 -15.29
N PRO A 238 -2.88 -6.19 -16.37
CA PRO A 238 -3.08 -4.84 -16.88
C PRO A 238 -3.81 -3.97 -15.85
N LEU A 239 -3.60 -2.66 -15.91
CA LEU A 239 -4.31 -1.72 -15.04
C LEU A 239 -5.84 -1.90 -15.05
N MET A 240 -6.43 -2.18 -16.22
CA MET A 240 -7.89 -2.32 -16.34
C MET A 240 -8.41 -3.56 -15.61
N ASP A 241 -7.77 -4.71 -15.80
CA ASP A 241 -8.12 -5.95 -15.10
C ASP A 241 -8.01 -5.77 -13.59
N TRP A 242 -6.94 -5.12 -13.13
CA TRP A 242 -6.79 -4.80 -11.71
C TRP A 242 -7.96 -3.95 -11.20
N LEU A 243 -8.29 -2.86 -11.91
CA LEU A 243 -9.38 -1.95 -11.53
C LEU A 243 -10.74 -2.65 -11.52
N THR A 244 -10.97 -3.61 -12.41
CA THR A 244 -12.25 -4.32 -12.47
C THR A 244 -12.50 -5.18 -11.23
N ILE A 245 -11.45 -5.76 -10.65
CA ILE A 245 -11.52 -6.49 -9.37
C ILE A 245 -11.50 -5.51 -8.19
N SER A 246 -10.56 -4.56 -8.20
CA SER A 246 -10.26 -3.73 -7.03
C SER A 246 -11.30 -2.63 -6.81
N ALA A 247 -11.88 -2.02 -7.85
CA ALA A 247 -12.84 -0.93 -7.69
C ALA A 247 -14.13 -1.33 -6.95
N PRO A 248 -14.85 -2.41 -7.33
CA PRO A 248 -16.03 -2.84 -6.57
C PRO A 248 -15.64 -3.28 -5.15
N TYR A 249 -14.51 -3.96 -4.99
CA TYR A 249 -13.98 -4.35 -3.69
C TYR A 249 -13.72 -3.13 -2.79
N VAL A 250 -12.97 -2.14 -3.28
CA VAL A 250 -12.63 -0.90 -2.56
C VAL A 250 -13.88 -0.09 -2.21
N ALA A 251 -14.86 -0.04 -3.10
CA ALA A 251 -16.14 0.62 -2.81
C ALA A 251 -16.88 -0.06 -1.65
N CYS A 252 -17.01 -1.39 -1.69
CA CYS A 252 -17.62 -2.17 -0.62
C CYS A 252 -16.82 -2.08 0.69
N LEU A 253 -15.50 -2.21 0.61
CA LEU A 253 -14.60 -2.12 1.74
C LEU A 253 -14.67 -0.74 2.39
N GLY A 254 -14.68 0.34 1.61
CA GLY A 254 -14.83 1.70 2.13
C GLY A 254 -16.12 1.88 2.94
N VAL A 255 -17.24 1.33 2.46
CA VAL A 255 -18.52 1.36 3.19
C VAL A 255 -18.44 0.54 4.47
N VAL A 256 -17.91 -0.68 4.41
CA VAL A 256 -17.80 -1.58 5.56
C VAL A 256 -16.85 -1.03 6.62
N MET A 257 -15.71 -0.49 6.22
CA MET A 257 -14.74 0.18 7.08
C MET A 257 -15.36 1.40 7.75
N PHE A 258 -16.06 2.25 6.99
CA PHE A 258 -16.74 3.41 7.57
C PHE A 258 -17.82 2.99 8.57
N ALA A 259 -18.60 1.96 8.25
CA ALA A 259 -19.60 1.40 9.16
C ALA A 259 -18.95 0.87 10.44
N ALA A 260 -17.85 0.12 10.35
CA ALA A 260 -17.09 -0.37 11.50
C ALA A 260 -16.59 0.79 12.39
N ILE A 261 -16.01 1.83 11.79
CA ILE A 261 -15.57 3.04 12.51
C ILE A 261 -16.76 3.69 13.23
N VAL A 262 -17.89 3.91 12.54
CA VAL A 262 -19.08 4.57 13.10
C VAL A 262 -19.70 3.75 14.23
N LEU A 263 -19.79 2.42 14.08
CA LEU A 263 -20.34 1.53 15.09
C LEU A 263 -19.49 1.53 16.36
N MET A 264 -18.16 1.54 16.22
CA MET A 264 -17.22 1.50 17.34
C MET A 264 -16.94 2.87 17.97
N ASN A 265 -17.05 3.96 17.21
CA ASN A 265 -16.64 5.31 17.61
C ASN A 265 -17.76 6.35 17.42
N ARG A 266 -18.98 6.03 17.86
CA ARG A 266 -20.13 6.95 17.77
C ARG A 266 -19.80 8.32 18.40
N PRO A 267 -19.82 9.42 17.62
CA PRO A 267 -19.43 10.75 18.09
C PRO A 267 -20.40 11.31 19.13
N GLU A 268 -19.88 12.17 20.00
CA GLU A 268 -20.59 12.82 21.09
C GLU A 268 -21.60 13.87 20.62
N THR A 269 -21.23 14.63 19.57
CA THR A 269 -22.11 15.60 18.91
C THR A 269 -22.31 15.20 17.45
N ARG A 270 -23.49 15.51 16.89
CA ARG A 270 -23.80 15.30 15.48
C ARG A 270 -23.53 16.54 14.61
N HIS A 271 -23.38 17.70 15.24
CA HIS A 271 -23.29 18.99 14.56
C HIS A 271 -22.01 19.73 14.95
N ILE A 272 -21.37 20.32 13.93
CA ILE A 272 -20.19 21.17 14.06
C ILE A 272 -20.62 22.57 13.58
N PRO A 273 -20.79 23.54 14.48
CA PRO A 273 -21.11 24.92 14.13
C PRO A 273 -20.04 25.51 13.20
N ASN A 274 -20.48 26.12 12.09
CA ASN A 274 -19.66 26.84 11.11
C ASN A 274 -18.50 26.01 10.50
N GLY A 275 -18.57 24.68 10.53
CA GLY A 275 -17.50 23.83 10.00
C GLY A 275 -17.32 23.96 8.49
N SER A 276 -18.42 24.03 7.73
CA SER A 276 -18.34 24.20 6.27
C SER A 276 -17.78 25.56 5.86
N GLU A 277 -18.07 26.61 6.63
CA GLU A 277 -17.55 27.96 6.39
C GLU A 277 -16.04 28.03 6.62
N SER A 278 -15.52 27.34 7.64
CA SER A 278 -14.09 27.24 7.92
C SER A 278 -13.33 26.61 6.75
N PHE A 279 -13.77 25.43 6.26
CA PHE A 279 -13.14 24.79 5.09
C PHE A 279 -13.25 25.64 3.82
N ARG A 280 -14.37 26.34 3.65
CA ARG A 280 -14.55 27.24 2.51
C ARG A 280 -13.59 28.43 2.58
N ALA A 281 -13.36 29.00 3.76
CA ALA A 281 -12.38 30.07 3.95
C ALA A 281 -10.96 29.58 3.59
N ASP A 282 -10.57 28.39 4.08
CA ASP A 282 -9.28 27.76 3.77
C ASP A 282 -9.12 27.48 2.26
N TYR A 283 -10.19 27.01 1.60
CA TYR A 283 -10.19 26.76 0.16
C TYR A 283 -10.03 28.06 -0.64
N LEU A 284 -10.78 29.11 -0.28
CA LEU A 284 -10.70 30.42 -0.93
C LEU A 284 -9.32 31.07 -0.74
N ALA A 285 -8.67 30.85 0.40
CA ALA A 285 -7.32 31.32 0.67
C ALA A 285 -6.24 30.71 -0.25
N LEU A 286 -6.51 29.56 -0.90
CA LEU A 286 -5.60 28.99 -1.90
C LEU A 286 -5.53 29.79 -3.21
N GLY A 287 -6.53 30.65 -3.47
CA GLY A 287 -6.62 31.41 -4.71
C GLY A 287 -6.86 30.53 -5.97
N PRO A 288 -6.79 31.12 -7.18
CA PRO A 288 -6.98 30.41 -8.42
C PRO A 288 -5.85 29.40 -8.69
N MET A 289 -6.15 28.40 -9.53
CA MET A 289 -5.21 27.34 -9.87
C MET A 289 -3.98 27.90 -10.59
N LYS A 290 -2.80 27.67 -9.99
CA LYS A 290 -1.50 28.11 -10.52
C LYS A 290 -1.15 27.35 -11.79
N ARG A 291 -0.24 27.91 -12.59
CA ARG A 291 0.23 27.27 -13.82
C ARG A 291 0.84 25.89 -13.57
N SER A 292 1.61 25.72 -12.49
CA SER A 292 2.20 24.43 -12.13
C SER A 292 1.14 23.37 -11.84
N GLU A 293 0.13 23.71 -11.03
CA GLU A 293 -1.01 22.81 -10.75
C GLU A 293 -1.70 22.37 -12.04
N LYS A 294 -1.90 23.29 -13.00
CA LYS A 294 -2.50 22.97 -14.32
C LYS A 294 -1.63 22.02 -15.14
N ILE A 295 -0.32 22.25 -15.18
CA ILE A 295 0.64 21.39 -15.90
C ILE A 295 0.64 19.98 -15.32
N VAL A 296 0.74 19.85 -14.00
CA VAL A 296 0.73 18.55 -13.32
C VAL A 296 -0.59 17.82 -13.60
N THR A 297 -1.72 18.52 -13.51
CA THR A 297 -3.04 17.93 -13.80
C THR A 297 -3.14 17.46 -15.26
N ALA A 298 -2.63 18.24 -16.21
CA ALA A 298 -2.64 17.89 -17.62
C ALA A 298 -1.77 16.66 -17.91
N ILE A 299 -0.52 16.65 -17.41
CA ILE A 299 0.39 15.51 -17.56
C ILE A 299 -0.23 14.26 -16.95
N PHE A 300 -0.75 14.34 -15.73
CA PHE A 300 -1.40 13.23 -15.07
C PHE A 300 -2.59 12.69 -15.88
N SER A 301 -3.46 13.58 -16.38
CA SER A 301 -4.63 13.19 -17.18
C SER A 301 -4.24 12.51 -18.49
N ILE A 302 -3.19 13.00 -19.15
CA ILE A 302 -2.66 12.40 -20.37
C ILE A 302 -2.06 11.02 -20.08
N THR A 303 -1.31 10.86 -18.99
CA THR A 303 -0.76 9.55 -18.58
C THR A 303 -1.86 8.52 -18.38
N VAL A 304 -2.90 8.86 -17.60
CA VAL A 304 -4.02 7.94 -17.35
C VAL A 304 -4.75 7.59 -18.64
N PHE A 305 -4.96 8.57 -19.52
CA PHE A 305 -5.56 8.34 -20.83
C PHE A 305 -4.74 7.36 -21.67
N LEU A 306 -3.40 7.52 -21.70
CA LEU A 306 -2.50 6.64 -22.45
C LEU A 306 -2.45 5.21 -21.90
N TRP A 307 -2.60 5.01 -20.59
CA TRP A 307 -2.72 3.67 -20.00
C TRP A 307 -4.02 2.96 -20.37
N VAL A 308 -5.11 3.71 -20.49
CA VAL A 308 -6.43 3.15 -20.84
C VAL A 308 -6.58 2.96 -22.36
N ALA A 309 -5.86 3.73 -23.18
CA ALA A 309 -5.98 3.71 -24.63
C ALA A 309 -5.82 2.33 -25.28
N PRO A 310 -4.82 1.48 -24.92
CA PRO A 310 -4.69 0.13 -25.49
C PRO A 310 -5.94 -0.73 -25.26
N ALA A 311 -6.52 -0.68 -24.05
CA ALA A 311 -7.73 -1.42 -23.72
C ALA A 311 -8.97 -0.93 -24.50
N LEU A 312 -9.04 0.37 -24.83
CA LEU A 312 -10.12 0.91 -25.66
C LEU A 312 -9.98 0.46 -27.12
N VAL A 313 -8.75 0.41 -27.65
CA VAL A 313 -8.48 -0.04 -29.02
C VAL A 313 -8.94 -1.49 -29.21
N THR A 314 -8.63 -2.37 -28.26
CA THR A 314 -9.07 -3.77 -28.30
C THR A 314 -10.58 -3.91 -28.11
N THR A 315 -11.16 -3.21 -27.12
CA THR A 315 -12.61 -3.28 -26.81
C THR A 315 -13.48 -2.81 -27.97
N PHE A 316 -13.07 -1.74 -28.66
CA PHE A 316 -13.81 -1.21 -29.81
C PHE A 316 -13.41 -1.83 -31.14
N ASN A 317 -12.56 -2.87 -31.13
CA ASN A 317 -12.08 -3.59 -32.31
C ASN A 317 -11.53 -2.65 -33.40
N ILE A 318 -10.74 -1.64 -33.00
CA ILE A 318 -10.20 -0.64 -33.91
C ILE A 318 -9.04 -1.27 -34.70
N SER A 319 -9.35 -1.76 -35.90
CA SER A 319 -8.43 -2.54 -36.75
C SER A 319 -7.41 -1.72 -37.55
N ASN A 320 -7.07 -0.51 -37.09
CA ASN A 320 -6.08 0.32 -37.79
C ASN A 320 -4.67 -0.11 -37.37
N PHE A 321 -3.89 -0.64 -38.32
CA PHE A 321 -2.51 -1.12 -38.11
C PHE A 321 -1.62 -0.12 -37.35
N VAL A 322 -1.78 1.19 -37.60
CA VAL A 322 -1.01 2.24 -36.92
C VAL A 322 -1.43 2.35 -35.45
N LEU A 323 -2.72 2.26 -35.15
CA LEU A 323 -3.22 2.29 -33.78
C LEU A 323 -2.84 1.05 -32.98
N VAL A 324 -2.86 -0.13 -33.61
CA VAL A 324 -2.42 -1.39 -32.98
C VAL A 324 -0.92 -1.32 -32.68
N THR A 325 -0.11 -0.93 -33.65
CA THR A 325 1.35 -0.78 -33.46
C THR A 325 1.67 0.26 -32.37
N ILE A 326 0.95 1.39 -32.33
CA ILE A 326 1.15 2.39 -31.26
C ILE A 326 0.74 1.79 -29.90
N ALA A 327 -0.41 1.11 -29.82
CA ALA A 327 -0.89 0.49 -28.59
C ALA A 327 0.10 -0.55 -28.03
N ASP A 328 0.72 -1.36 -28.89
CA ASP A 328 1.71 -2.37 -28.50
C ASP A 328 2.99 -1.75 -27.91
N HIS A 329 3.33 -0.52 -28.32
CA HIS A 329 4.50 0.22 -27.78
C HIS A 329 4.15 1.10 -26.57
N LEU A 330 2.86 1.25 -26.21
CA LEU A 330 2.42 2.02 -25.04
C LEU A 330 2.54 1.19 -23.74
N ASN A 331 3.73 0.69 -23.46
CA ASN A 331 4.01 0.04 -22.19
C ASN A 331 3.80 1.02 -21.01
N GLU A 332 3.10 0.58 -19.96
CA GLU A 332 2.72 1.41 -18.80
C GLU A 332 3.92 2.15 -18.18
N GLY A 333 5.05 1.43 -18.02
CA GLY A 333 6.28 1.94 -17.42
C GLY A 333 6.98 2.99 -18.28
N SER A 334 7.11 2.73 -19.58
CA SER A 334 7.70 3.68 -20.54
C SER A 334 6.86 4.96 -20.65
N VAL A 335 5.54 4.82 -20.74
CA VAL A 335 4.60 5.95 -20.83
C VAL A 335 4.76 6.87 -19.62
N VAL A 336 4.71 6.33 -18.40
CA VAL A 336 4.73 7.18 -17.21
C VAL A 336 6.09 7.83 -16.97
N VAL A 337 7.21 7.16 -17.28
CA VAL A 337 8.54 7.77 -17.15
C VAL A 337 8.70 8.90 -18.16
N PHE A 338 8.23 8.71 -19.39
CA PHE A 338 8.25 9.76 -20.40
C PHE A 338 7.41 10.96 -19.98
N MET A 339 6.17 10.73 -19.53
CA MET A 339 5.27 11.78 -19.07
C MET A 339 5.79 12.50 -17.81
N ALA A 340 6.34 11.77 -16.84
CA ALA A 340 6.97 12.33 -15.65
C ALA A 340 8.20 13.17 -16.02
N SER A 341 8.96 12.75 -17.04
CA SER A 341 10.12 13.49 -17.55
C SER A 341 9.74 14.86 -18.13
N MET A 342 8.51 15.01 -18.65
CA MET A 342 8.01 16.30 -19.14
C MET A 342 7.89 17.35 -18.03
N LEU A 343 7.76 16.94 -16.76
CA LEU A 343 7.71 17.89 -15.63
C LEU A 343 9.03 18.66 -15.44
N PHE A 344 10.15 18.08 -15.84
CA PHE A 344 11.46 18.75 -15.80
C PHE A 344 11.69 19.65 -17.01
N LEU A 345 10.93 19.47 -18.09
CA LEU A 345 11.03 20.25 -19.31
C LEU A 345 10.05 21.43 -19.35
N ILE A 346 8.81 21.24 -18.90
CA ILE A 346 7.76 22.25 -19.00
C ILE A 346 7.92 23.24 -17.84
N PRO A 347 8.12 24.55 -18.12
CA PRO A 347 8.33 25.55 -17.08
C PRO A 347 7.02 25.95 -16.38
N ALA A 348 7.04 25.94 -15.04
CA ALA A 348 5.96 26.46 -14.21
C ALA A 348 5.98 28.01 -14.13
N ALA A 349 7.16 28.62 -14.16
CA ALA A 349 7.38 30.06 -14.34
C ALA A 349 8.54 30.28 -15.33
N LYS A 350 8.81 31.52 -15.74
CA LYS A 350 9.69 31.88 -16.89
C LYS A 350 10.96 31.02 -17.07
N LYS A 351 11.62 30.59 -15.99
CA LYS A 351 12.83 29.73 -16.04
C LYS A 351 12.85 28.58 -15.03
N THR A 352 11.77 28.34 -14.29
CA THR A 352 11.74 27.23 -13.31
C THR A 352 10.93 26.07 -13.87
N PRO A 353 11.51 24.85 -13.95
CA PRO A 353 10.76 23.67 -14.38
C PRO A 353 9.61 23.40 -13.42
N THR A 354 8.63 22.61 -13.87
CA THR A 354 7.51 22.22 -13.00
C THR A 354 7.99 21.33 -11.86
N LEU A 355 9.01 20.51 -12.07
CA LEU A 355 9.67 19.74 -11.02
C LEU A 355 11.19 19.84 -11.16
N GLU A 356 11.89 19.94 -10.02
CA GLU A 356 13.35 19.89 -9.96
C GLU A 356 13.81 18.47 -9.59
N TRP A 357 14.99 18.06 -10.05
CA TRP A 357 15.54 16.73 -9.74
C TRP A 357 15.66 16.47 -8.23
N LYS A 358 15.92 17.51 -7.43
CA LYS A 358 15.96 17.41 -5.96
C LYS A 358 14.63 16.93 -5.38
N GLU A 359 13.50 17.25 -6.01
CA GLU A 359 12.20 16.75 -5.59
C GLU A 359 12.00 15.30 -6.04
N ALA A 360 12.45 14.93 -7.24
CA ALA A 360 12.45 13.55 -7.72
C ALA A 360 13.31 12.62 -6.86
N ALA A 361 14.43 13.11 -6.33
CA ALA A 361 15.28 12.36 -5.41
C ALA A 361 14.59 12.05 -4.05
N LYS A 362 13.49 12.73 -3.72
CA LYS A 362 12.72 12.53 -2.48
C LYS A 362 11.57 11.52 -2.64
N ILE A 363 11.45 10.87 -3.79
CA ILE A 363 10.51 9.74 -3.93
C ILE A 363 10.95 8.58 -3.03
N ASP A 364 10.05 7.64 -2.79
CA ASP A 364 10.36 6.44 -2.02
C ASP A 364 11.16 5.43 -2.86
N TRP A 365 12.48 5.62 -2.90
CA TRP A 365 13.42 4.70 -3.54
C TRP A 365 13.48 3.33 -2.87
N GLY A 366 13.14 3.24 -1.58
CA GLY A 366 13.07 1.96 -0.88
C GLY A 366 12.04 1.04 -1.51
N THR A 367 10.86 1.58 -1.83
CA THR A 367 9.83 0.87 -2.58
C THR A 367 10.30 0.45 -3.97
N VAL A 368 10.94 1.34 -4.73
CA VAL A 368 11.45 1.01 -6.08
C VAL A 368 12.42 -0.19 -6.00
N ILE A 369 13.30 -0.21 -5.01
CA ILE A 369 14.23 -1.31 -4.76
C ILE A 369 13.49 -2.60 -4.40
N LEU A 370 12.47 -2.51 -3.54
CA LEU A 370 11.69 -3.68 -3.12
C LEU A 370 10.93 -4.33 -4.27
N VAL A 371 10.47 -3.55 -5.22
CA VAL A 371 9.84 -4.07 -6.45
C VAL A 371 10.85 -4.86 -7.26
N GLY A 372 12.04 -4.29 -7.51
CA GLY A 372 13.12 -5.00 -8.20
C GLY A 372 13.52 -6.31 -7.50
N VAL A 373 13.67 -6.27 -6.17
CA VAL A 373 13.98 -7.47 -5.38
C VAL A 373 12.85 -8.50 -5.41
N GLY A 374 11.59 -8.08 -5.27
CA GLY A 374 10.45 -8.99 -5.31
C GLY A 374 10.32 -9.72 -6.66
N LEU A 375 10.64 -9.00 -7.75
CA LEU A 375 10.76 -9.58 -9.08
C LEU A 375 11.91 -10.61 -9.15
N THR A 376 13.09 -10.25 -8.65
CA THR A 376 14.25 -11.15 -8.57
C THR A 376 13.93 -12.41 -7.77
N ILE A 377 13.32 -12.29 -6.58
CA ILE A 377 12.97 -13.45 -5.74
C ILE A 377 12.03 -14.39 -6.50
N GLY A 378 10.98 -13.85 -7.15
CA GLY A 378 10.06 -14.66 -7.95
C GLY A 378 10.77 -15.39 -9.11
N ALA A 379 11.63 -14.68 -9.85
CA ALA A 379 12.40 -15.26 -10.95
C ALA A 379 13.38 -16.35 -10.46
N MET A 380 14.11 -16.10 -9.38
CA MET A 380 15.09 -17.04 -8.83
C MET A 380 14.42 -18.25 -8.17
N MET A 381 13.26 -18.09 -7.54
CA MET A 381 12.48 -19.25 -7.05
C MET A 381 12.06 -20.19 -8.17
N LYS A 382 11.67 -19.64 -9.32
CA LYS A 382 11.34 -20.42 -10.52
C LYS A 382 12.60 -21.05 -11.12
N GLN A 383 13.67 -20.28 -11.30
CA GLN A 383 14.90 -20.73 -11.93
C GLN A 383 15.61 -21.84 -11.14
N THR A 384 15.64 -21.74 -9.82
CA THR A 384 16.26 -22.77 -8.95
C THR A 384 15.39 -24.03 -8.81
N GLY A 385 14.12 -23.99 -9.24
CA GLY A 385 13.15 -25.06 -9.03
C GLY A 385 12.61 -25.16 -7.60
N LEU A 386 13.01 -24.26 -6.69
CA LEU A 386 12.52 -24.28 -5.30
C LEU A 386 11.00 -24.07 -5.24
N ALA A 387 10.45 -23.25 -6.14
CA ALA A 387 9.02 -23.04 -6.29
C ALA A 387 8.26 -24.37 -6.44
N GLU A 388 8.68 -25.21 -7.39
CA GLU A 388 8.06 -26.50 -7.69
C GLU A 388 8.15 -27.45 -6.50
N THR A 389 9.34 -27.57 -5.88
CA THR A 389 9.56 -28.40 -4.69
C THR A 389 8.63 -28.02 -3.53
N ILE A 390 8.47 -26.72 -3.23
CA ILE A 390 7.57 -26.25 -2.17
C ILE A 390 6.11 -26.54 -2.54
N GLY A 391 5.74 -26.32 -3.80
CA GLY A 391 4.40 -26.60 -4.30
C GLY A 391 4.01 -28.06 -4.13
N ASP A 392 4.87 -28.98 -4.57
CA ASP A 392 4.66 -30.42 -4.48
C ASP A 392 4.57 -30.91 -3.03
N ALA A 393 5.47 -30.42 -2.16
CA ALA A 393 5.46 -30.76 -0.75
C ALA A 393 4.13 -30.34 -0.08
N VAL A 394 3.65 -29.14 -0.37
CA VAL A 394 2.38 -28.65 0.18
C VAL A 394 1.19 -29.41 -0.41
N ALA A 395 1.19 -29.71 -1.71
CA ALA A 395 0.14 -30.49 -2.36
C ALA A 395 -0.01 -31.87 -1.70
N GLN A 396 1.11 -32.56 -1.44
CA GLN A 396 1.14 -33.87 -0.79
C GLN A 396 0.70 -33.81 0.68
N LEU A 397 1.12 -32.78 1.43
CA LEU A 397 0.80 -32.64 2.85
C LEU A 397 -0.65 -32.21 3.13
N THR A 398 -1.19 -31.35 2.28
CA THR A 398 -2.46 -30.66 2.57
C THR A 398 -3.65 -31.24 1.83
N GLY A 399 -3.43 -31.93 0.69
CA GLY A 399 -4.52 -32.41 -0.18
C GLY A 399 -5.42 -31.28 -0.69
N VAL A 400 -4.95 -30.02 -0.65
CA VAL A 400 -5.73 -28.84 -1.00
C VAL A 400 -5.93 -28.81 -2.50
N ASN A 401 -7.09 -29.27 -2.96
CA ASN A 401 -7.55 -29.13 -4.35
C ASN A 401 -8.56 -27.98 -4.51
N SER A 402 -8.74 -27.15 -3.47
CA SER A 402 -9.79 -26.12 -3.43
C SER A 402 -9.19 -24.72 -3.53
N VAL A 403 -9.52 -24.03 -4.62
CA VAL A 403 -9.21 -22.60 -4.85
C VAL A 403 -9.67 -21.76 -3.66
N PHE A 404 -10.86 -22.06 -3.11
CA PHE A 404 -11.42 -21.33 -1.98
C PHE A 404 -10.54 -21.45 -0.73
N LEU A 405 -10.10 -22.66 -0.39
CA LEU A 405 -9.29 -22.90 0.80
C LEU A 405 -7.93 -22.23 0.67
N LEU A 406 -7.31 -22.30 -0.51
CA LEU A 406 -6.04 -21.63 -0.77
C LEU A 406 -6.16 -20.11 -0.66
N CYS A 407 -7.21 -19.52 -1.23
CA CYS A 407 -7.49 -18.09 -1.09
C CYS A 407 -7.75 -17.70 0.38
N PHE A 408 -8.53 -18.49 1.11
CA PHE A 408 -8.80 -18.25 2.53
C PHE A 408 -7.51 -18.23 3.36
N VAL A 409 -6.66 -19.25 3.19
CA VAL A 409 -5.36 -19.33 3.86
C VAL A 409 -4.46 -18.15 3.46
N ALA A 410 -4.40 -17.82 2.18
CA ALA A 410 -3.62 -16.69 1.68
C ALA A 410 -4.05 -15.35 2.30
N VAL A 411 -5.37 -15.11 2.40
CA VAL A 411 -5.93 -13.90 3.02
C VAL A 411 -5.61 -13.84 4.51
N VAL A 412 -5.86 -14.93 5.25
CA VAL A 412 -5.65 -14.98 6.69
C VAL A 412 -4.17 -14.82 7.04
N LEU A 413 -3.29 -15.57 6.37
CA LEU A 413 -1.85 -15.41 6.58
C LEU A 413 -1.39 -14.01 6.18
N GLY A 414 -1.89 -13.48 5.06
CA GLY A 414 -1.62 -12.12 4.58
C GLY A 414 -1.89 -11.07 5.65
N MET A 415 -3.10 -11.12 6.19
CA MET A 415 -3.57 -10.21 7.21
C MET A 415 -2.79 -10.35 8.51
N LEU A 416 -2.56 -11.57 8.99
CA LEU A 416 -1.83 -11.81 10.25
C LEU A 416 -0.36 -11.34 10.19
N ILE A 417 0.32 -11.60 9.08
CA ILE A 417 1.69 -11.09 8.88
C ILE A 417 1.65 -9.56 8.76
N SER A 418 0.71 -9.00 8.01
CA SER A 418 0.55 -7.54 7.84
C SER A 418 0.34 -6.82 9.18
N GLU A 419 -0.43 -7.40 10.11
CA GLU A 419 -0.67 -6.80 11.43
C GLU A 419 0.59 -6.68 12.29
N THR A 420 1.43 -7.71 12.25
CA THR A 420 2.62 -7.81 13.11
C THR A 420 3.86 -7.17 12.49
N THR A 421 3.81 -6.90 11.18
CA THR A 421 4.94 -6.41 10.38
C THR A 421 4.48 -5.25 9.50
N SER A 422 4.77 -5.28 8.19
CA SER A 422 4.29 -4.31 7.21
C SER A 422 3.56 -5.00 6.06
N ASN A 423 2.65 -4.27 5.40
CA ASN A 423 1.95 -4.77 4.21
C ASN A 423 2.90 -5.28 3.12
N THR A 424 3.99 -4.54 2.92
CA THR A 424 5.05 -4.86 1.97
C THR A 424 5.72 -6.20 2.29
N ALA A 425 6.11 -6.40 3.54
CA ALA A 425 6.69 -7.65 4.00
C ALA A 425 5.70 -8.81 3.80
N SER A 426 4.45 -8.62 4.23
CA SER A 426 3.41 -9.65 4.10
C SER A 426 3.22 -10.14 2.67
N VAL A 427 3.00 -9.22 1.72
CA VAL A 427 2.79 -9.57 0.31
C VAL A 427 4.05 -10.17 -0.31
N GLY A 428 5.23 -9.60 0.00
CA GLY A 428 6.51 -10.12 -0.48
C GLY A 428 6.84 -11.53 0.02
N ILE A 429 6.28 -11.95 1.15
CA ILE A 429 6.45 -13.30 1.70
C ILE A 429 5.43 -14.27 1.10
N ILE A 430 4.15 -13.89 1.07
CA ILE A 430 3.08 -14.87 0.81
C ILE A 430 2.86 -15.11 -0.68
N VAL A 431 2.90 -14.08 -1.53
CA VAL A 431 2.67 -14.24 -2.97
C VAL A 431 3.63 -15.26 -3.62
N PRO A 432 4.96 -15.21 -3.39
CA PRO A 432 5.87 -16.18 -3.99
C PRO A 432 5.75 -17.60 -3.42
N ILE A 433 5.00 -17.79 -2.34
CA ILE A 433 4.67 -19.11 -1.77
C ILE A 433 3.35 -19.63 -2.36
N ILE A 434 2.33 -18.77 -2.47
CA ILE A 434 1.00 -19.15 -2.95
C ILE A 434 0.99 -19.49 -4.45
N ILE A 435 1.78 -18.79 -5.27
CA ILE A 435 1.83 -19.04 -6.73
C ILE A 435 2.31 -20.48 -7.03
N PRO A 436 3.47 -20.95 -6.52
CA PRO A 436 3.92 -22.31 -6.80
C PRO A 436 2.99 -23.39 -6.26
N ILE A 437 2.41 -23.18 -5.08
CA ILE A 437 1.41 -24.11 -4.51
C ILE A 437 0.23 -24.24 -5.46
N SER A 438 -0.28 -23.12 -5.98
CA SER A 438 -1.41 -23.11 -6.93
C SER A 438 -1.08 -23.91 -8.19
N ILE A 439 0.12 -23.70 -8.76
CA ILE A 439 0.58 -24.41 -9.96
C ILE A 439 0.67 -25.92 -9.71
N ALA A 440 1.27 -26.33 -8.59
CA ALA A 440 1.46 -27.75 -8.25
C ALA A 440 0.14 -28.51 -8.06
N ILE A 441 -0.90 -27.85 -7.53
CA ILE A 441 -2.24 -28.45 -7.36
C ILE A 441 -3.13 -28.29 -8.60
N GLY A 442 -2.62 -27.72 -9.71
CA GLY A 442 -3.38 -27.52 -10.95
C GLY A 442 -4.45 -26.44 -10.87
N VAL A 443 -4.30 -25.46 -9.96
CA VAL A 443 -5.18 -24.30 -9.81
C VAL A 443 -4.55 -23.09 -10.48
N ASP A 444 -5.36 -22.29 -11.18
CA ASP A 444 -4.91 -21.01 -11.71
C ASP A 444 -4.35 -20.11 -10.57
N PRO A 445 -3.06 -19.72 -10.62
CA PRO A 445 -2.40 -18.99 -9.55
C PRO A 445 -2.85 -17.53 -9.42
N LEU A 446 -3.53 -16.96 -10.43
CA LEU A 446 -3.86 -15.54 -10.45
C LEU A 446 -4.83 -15.17 -9.32
N ILE A 447 -5.90 -15.95 -9.14
CA ILE A 447 -6.91 -15.71 -8.10
C ILE A 447 -6.29 -15.86 -6.69
N PRO A 448 -5.62 -16.98 -6.34
CA PRO A 448 -4.92 -17.10 -5.05
C PRO A 448 -3.86 -16.02 -4.81
N ALA A 449 -3.11 -15.61 -5.84
CA ALA A 449 -2.14 -14.53 -5.72
C ALA A 449 -2.82 -13.18 -5.40
N MET A 450 -3.91 -12.84 -6.10
CA MET A 450 -4.70 -11.64 -5.79
C MET A 450 -5.25 -11.68 -4.36
N ALA A 451 -5.67 -12.85 -3.88
CA ALA A 451 -6.14 -13.04 -2.51
C ALA A 451 -5.01 -12.79 -1.49
N ALA A 452 -3.80 -13.28 -1.75
CA ALA A 452 -2.61 -12.99 -0.94
C ALA A 452 -2.27 -11.50 -0.93
N ILE A 453 -2.33 -10.83 -2.08
CA ILE A 453 -2.02 -9.40 -2.21
C ILE A 453 -3.02 -8.57 -1.41
N PHE A 454 -4.32 -8.84 -1.57
CA PHE A 454 -5.36 -8.08 -0.86
C PHE A 454 -5.34 -8.38 0.64
N GLY A 455 -5.09 -9.64 1.04
CA GLY A 455 -4.91 -10.02 2.44
C GLY A 455 -3.74 -9.31 3.09
N GLY A 456 -2.58 -9.24 2.42
CA GLY A 456 -1.41 -8.53 2.92
C GLY A 456 -1.56 -7.01 2.98
N ASN A 457 -2.59 -6.43 2.35
CA ASN A 457 -2.92 -5.01 2.47
C ASN A 457 -4.03 -4.72 3.51
N ALA A 458 -4.57 -5.75 4.15
CA ALA A 458 -5.79 -5.63 4.94
C ALA A 458 -5.57 -5.25 6.42
N GLY A 459 -4.32 -5.09 6.88
CA GLY A 459 -4.02 -4.78 8.28
C GLY A 459 -4.57 -3.42 8.75
N ALA A 460 -5.43 -3.44 9.76
CA ALA A 460 -6.11 -2.27 10.33
C ALA A 460 -6.04 -2.17 11.87
N MET A 461 -5.58 -3.20 12.59
CA MET A 461 -5.63 -3.29 14.06
C MET A 461 -4.50 -2.55 14.77
N LEU A 462 -3.25 -2.76 14.36
CA LEU A 462 -2.09 -2.23 15.09
C LEU A 462 -1.54 -0.94 14.46
N PRO A 463 -0.97 0.00 15.25
CA PRO A 463 -0.27 1.16 14.70
C PRO A 463 0.90 0.78 13.79
N VAL A 464 1.61 -0.29 14.13
CA VAL A 464 2.79 -0.75 13.39
C VAL A 464 2.45 -1.36 12.02
N SER A 465 1.23 -1.90 11.86
CA SER A 465 0.79 -2.59 10.64
C SER A 465 0.93 -1.73 9.38
N THR A 466 0.61 -0.44 9.48
CA THR A 466 0.67 0.49 8.36
C THR A 466 1.13 1.88 8.78
N PRO A 467 1.93 2.58 7.95
CA PRO A 467 2.33 3.95 8.27
C PRO A 467 1.17 4.93 8.50
N PRO A 468 0.04 4.89 7.75
CA PRO A 468 -1.16 5.67 8.08
C PRO A 468 -1.64 5.46 9.51
N ASN A 469 -1.69 4.21 9.98
CA ASN A 469 -2.09 3.86 11.33
C ASN A 469 -1.14 4.46 12.36
N ALA A 470 0.18 4.34 12.14
CA ALA A 470 1.20 4.95 12.98
C ALA A 470 1.10 6.49 13.01
N ILE A 471 0.85 7.14 11.87
CA ILE A 471 0.73 8.59 11.75
C ILE A 471 -0.43 9.13 12.58
N VAL A 472 -1.61 8.49 12.47
CA VAL A 472 -2.80 8.95 13.21
C VAL A 472 -2.73 8.57 14.69
N TYR A 473 -2.09 7.45 15.03
CA TYR A 473 -1.82 7.07 16.41
C TYR A 473 -0.86 8.07 17.08
N GLY A 474 0.24 8.42 16.39
CA GLY A 474 1.25 9.37 16.83
C GLY A 474 0.71 10.80 17.05
N SER A 475 -0.48 11.12 16.54
CA SER A 475 -1.15 12.39 16.82
C SER A 475 -1.65 12.52 18.27
N GLY A 476 -1.77 11.39 19.00
CA GLY A 476 -2.28 11.33 20.37
C GLY A 476 -3.79 11.45 20.52
N TYR A 477 -4.56 11.47 19.42
CA TYR A 477 -6.02 11.59 19.42
C TYR A 477 -6.76 10.24 19.32
N VAL A 478 -6.02 9.14 19.09
CA VAL A 478 -6.53 7.78 18.95
C VAL A 478 -6.00 6.91 20.11
N PRO A 479 -6.84 6.54 21.09
CA PRO A 479 -6.43 5.61 22.13
C PRO A 479 -6.14 4.20 21.56
N MET A 480 -5.02 3.57 21.97
CA MET A 480 -4.57 2.27 21.47
C MET A 480 -5.66 1.18 21.52
N LEU A 481 -6.31 1.00 22.67
CA LEU A 481 -7.35 -0.02 22.83
C LEU A 481 -8.58 0.21 21.91
N ARG A 482 -8.87 1.46 21.54
CA ARG A 482 -9.97 1.74 20.60
C ARG A 482 -9.55 1.45 19.17
N MET A 483 -8.30 1.74 18.81
CA MET A 483 -7.74 1.37 17.52
C MET A 483 -7.79 -0.14 17.33
N ILE A 484 -7.26 -0.90 18.29
CA ILE A 484 -7.27 -2.37 18.27
C ILE A 484 -8.70 -2.89 18.11
N ARG A 485 -9.65 -2.44 18.95
CA ARG A 485 -11.04 -2.92 18.89
C ARG A 485 -11.71 -2.61 17.56
N THR A 486 -11.47 -1.42 17.00
CA THR A 486 -12.04 -1.03 15.71
C THR A 486 -11.41 -1.84 14.58
N GLY A 487 -10.10 -2.06 14.64
CA GLY A 487 -9.35 -2.82 13.65
C GLY A 487 -9.68 -4.30 13.64
N VAL A 488 -9.80 -4.98 14.78
CA VAL A 488 -10.26 -6.39 14.82
C VAL A 488 -11.59 -6.57 14.08
N VAL A 489 -12.53 -5.64 14.29
CA VAL A 489 -13.82 -5.66 13.60
C VAL A 489 -13.63 -5.44 12.10
N ALA A 490 -12.80 -4.47 11.72
CA ALA A 490 -12.46 -4.19 10.34
C ALA A 490 -11.78 -5.39 9.63
N ASP A 491 -10.80 -6.03 10.25
CA ASP A 491 -10.05 -7.18 9.76
C ASP A 491 -10.99 -8.36 9.48
N ILE A 492 -11.80 -8.75 10.47
CA ILE A 492 -12.76 -9.86 10.35
C ILE A 492 -13.77 -9.60 9.22
N LEU A 493 -14.24 -8.36 9.08
CA LEU A 493 -15.18 -8.00 8.01
C LEU A 493 -14.52 -7.94 6.62
N THR A 494 -13.21 -7.76 6.55
CA THR A 494 -12.46 -7.66 5.29
C THR A 494 -12.23 -9.02 4.65
N ILE A 495 -12.01 -10.08 5.46
CA ILE A 495 -11.80 -11.45 4.96
C ILE A 495 -12.88 -11.91 3.96
N PRO A 496 -14.19 -11.90 4.30
CA PRO A 496 -15.21 -12.34 3.36
C PRO A 496 -15.34 -11.43 2.13
N LEU A 497 -15.04 -10.14 2.26
CA LEU A 497 -15.06 -9.21 1.13
C LEU A 497 -13.94 -9.50 0.13
N ILE A 498 -12.74 -9.82 0.60
CA ILE A 498 -11.63 -10.20 -0.27
C ILE A 498 -11.99 -11.48 -1.01
N LEU A 499 -12.51 -12.49 -0.31
CA LEU A 499 -12.90 -13.76 -0.94
C LEU A 499 -14.00 -13.55 -1.98
N LEU A 500 -15.01 -12.75 -1.68
CA LEU A 500 -16.09 -12.44 -2.63
C LEU A 500 -15.58 -11.65 -3.84
N ALA A 501 -14.66 -10.71 -3.65
CA ALA A 501 -14.06 -9.96 -4.75
C ALA A 501 -13.21 -10.87 -5.65
N VAL A 502 -12.27 -11.60 -5.05
CA VAL A 502 -11.26 -12.33 -5.80
C VAL A 502 -11.83 -13.62 -6.41
N ILE A 503 -12.64 -14.37 -5.66
CA ILE A 503 -13.28 -15.60 -6.18
C ILE A 503 -14.52 -15.24 -6.99
N GLY A 504 -15.39 -14.35 -6.49
CA GLY A 504 -16.64 -14.01 -7.18
C GLY A 504 -16.41 -13.22 -8.46
N ILE A 505 -15.82 -12.03 -8.35
CA ILE A 505 -15.62 -11.12 -9.49
C ILE A 505 -14.52 -11.66 -10.41
N GLY A 506 -13.41 -12.16 -9.85
CA GLY A 506 -12.33 -12.76 -10.64
C GLY A 506 -12.78 -13.92 -11.52
N THR A 507 -13.53 -14.88 -10.95
CA THR A 507 -14.08 -16.02 -11.72
C THR A 507 -15.13 -15.56 -12.73
N PHE A 508 -16.03 -14.64 -12.34
CA PHE A 508 -17.09 -14.14 -13.22
C PHE A 508 -16.54 -13.41 -14.46
N MET A 509 -15.44 -12.69 -14.29
CA MET A 509 -14.79 -11.94 -15.37
C MET A 509 -13.87 -12.82 -16.24
N GLY A 510 -13.71 -14.10 -15.91
CA GLY A 510 -12.84 -15.01 -16.66
C GLY A 510 -11.36 -14.66 -16.53
N LEU A 511 -10.95 -14.07 -15.39
CA LEU A 511 -9.55 -13.81 -15.09
C LEU A 511 -8.83 -15.11 -14.80
N TYR A 512 -8.41 -15.74 -15.88
CA TYR A 512 -7.54 -16.89 -15.91
C TYR A 512 -6.29 -16.53 -16.69
N LEU A 513 -5.19 -17.20 -16.39
CA LEU A 513 -4.03 -17.17 -17.29
C LEU A 513 -4.50 -17.61 -18.69
N PRO A 514 -4.16 -16.86 -19.75
CA PRO A 514 -4.47 -17.27 -21.12
C PRO A 514 -3.82 -18.63 -21.40
N ALA A 515 -4.60 -19.53 -22.03
CA ALA A 515 -4.21 -20.91 -22.32
C ALA A 515 -3.03 -21.04 -23.28
#